data_AF-A0A959FPH7-F1
#
_entry.id   AF-A0A959FPH7-F1
#
_cell.length_a   1.000
_cell.length_b   1.000
_cell.length_c   1.000
_cell.angle_alpha   90.00
_cell.angle_beta   90.00
_cell.angle_gamma   90.00
#
_symmetry.space_group_name_H-M   'P 1'
#
loop_
_entity.id
_entity.type
_entity.pdbx_description
1 polymer ?
#
loop_
_entity_poly.entity_id
_entity_poly.type
_entity_poly.pdbx_seq_one_letter_code
_entity_poly.pdbx_strand_id
1 'polypeptide(L)'
;LTWLYTGNQNLERQQLELQRNRLGQQREQFLLQTEAVRQRQSEEIARLREQVAADQTITELRAEITATAATQLQEGVITVSDYLTELNREDLARQNRLHHEIQLHQAIADYQWLSGPQL
;
A
#
# COMPACT_ATOMS: atom_id res chain seq x y z
N LEU A 1 10.41 -48.87 -41.29
CA LEU A 1 9.53 -48.76 -40.10
C LEU A 1 10.24 -48.08 -38.91
N THR A 2 11.54 -48.33 -38.69
CA THR A 2 12.33 -47.68 -37.62
C THR A 2 12.56 -46.18 -37.83
N TRP A 3 12.82 -45.72 -39.06
CA TRP A 3 13.11 -44.31 -39.36
C TRP A 3 11.94 -43.35 -39.06
N LEU A 4 10.70 -43.78 -39.32
CA LEU A 4 9.49 -43.01 -39.00
C LEU A 4 9.26 -42.89 -37.49
N TYR A 5 9.62 -43.94 -36.73
CA TYR A 5 9.52 -43.95 -35.28
C TYR A 5 10.57 -43.04 -34.63
N THR A 6 11.82 -43.10 -35.08
CA THR A 6 12.90 -42.22 -34.59
C THR A 6 12.64 -40.74 -34.93
N GLY A 7 12.09 -40.45 -36.11
CA GLY A 7 11.70 -39.10 -36.50
C GLY A 7 10.59 -38.52 -35.62
N ASN A 8 9.58 -39.32 -35.29
CA ASN A 8 8.50 -38.91 -34.39
C ASN A 8 9.00 -38.66 -32.96
N GLN A 9 9.85 -39.54 -32.42
CA GLN A 9 10.46 -39.35 -31.10
C GLN A 9 11.32 -38.07 -31.01
N ASN A 10 12.02 -37.70 -32.09
CA ASN A 10 12.79 -36.46 -32.13
C ASN A 10 11.87 -35.23 -32.17
N LEU A 11 10.75 -35.29 -32.87
CA LEU A 11 9.75 -34.22 -32.90
C LEU A 11 9.08 -34.03 -31.53
N GLU A 12 8.71 -35.12 -30.86
CA GLU A 12 8.16 -35.08 -29.49
C GLU A 12 9.16 -34.48 -28.50
N ARG A 13 10.45 -34.82 -28.61
CA ARG A 13 11.52 -34.21 -27.78
C ARG A 13 11.67 -32.71 -28.04
N GLN A 14 11.66 -32.29 -29.30
CA GLN A 14 11.70 -30.87 -29.66
C GLN A 14 10.49 -30.10 -29.11
N GLN A 15 9.30 -30.69 -29.17
CA GLN A 15 8.10 -30.09 -28.59
C GLN A 15 8.19 -29.96 -27.06
N LEU A 16 8.71 -30.98 -26.37
CA LEU A 16 8.97 -30.94 -24.92
C LEU A 16 10.01 -29.87 -24.55
N GLU A 17 11.08 -29.71 -25.33
CA GLU A 17 12.07 -28.65 -25.14
C GLU A 17 11.46 -27.25 -25.33
N LEU A 18 10.64 -27.07 -26.37
CA LEU A 18 9.93 -25.81 -26.58
C LEU A 18 8.95 -25.50 -25.44
N GLN A 19 8.24 -26.50 -24.92
CA GLN A 19 7.37 -26.33 -23.76
C GLN A 19 8.17 -25.96 -22.50
N ARG A 20 9.30 -26.63 -22.25
CA ARG A 20 10.20 -26.29 -21.15
C ARG A 20 10.72 -24.86 -21.25
N ASN A 21 11.14 -24.44 -22.44
CA ASN A 21 11.62 -23.07 -22.67
C ASN A 21 10.50 -22.05 -22.44
N ARG A 22 9.28 -22.33 -22.91
CA ARG A 22 8.10 -21.47 -22.65
C ARG A 22 7.78 -21.36 -21.16
N LEU A 23 7.80 -22.48 -20.44
CA LEU A 23 7.59 -22.48 -18.98
C LEU A 23 8.68 -21.69 -18.25
N GLY A 24 9.94 -21.80 -18.69
CA GLY A 24 11.04 -20.99 -18.19
C GLY A 24 10.81 -19.50 -18.39
N GLN A 25 10.42 -19.09 -19.60
CA GLN A 25 10.09 -17.70 -19.92
C GLN A 25 8.89 -17.18 -19.12
N GLN A 26 7.83 -17.97 -18.99
CA GLN A 26 6.65 -17.61 -18.19
C GLN A 26 7.02 -17.41 -16.71
N ARG A 27 7.88 -18.27 -16.16
CA ARG A 27 8.37 -18.14 -14.79
C ARG A 27 9.19 -16.86 -14.61
N GLU A 28 10.10 -16.56 -15.54
CA GLU A 28 10.92 -15.34 -15.48
C GLU A 28 10.04 -14.08 -15.56
N GLN A 29 9.09 -14.05 -16.49
CA GLN A 29 8.12 -12.95 -16.59
C GLN A 29 7.30 -12.77 -15.32
N PHE A 30 6.82 -13.88 -14.73
CA PHE A 30 6.09 -13.84 -13.47
C PHE A 30 6.94 -13.24 -12.35
N LEU A 31 8.18 -13.71 -12.18
CA LEU A 31 9.09 -13.21 -11.14
C LEU A 31 9.39 -11.71 -11.32
N LEU A 32 9.66 -11.27 -12.55
CA LEU A 32 9.89 -9.86 -12.86
C LEU A 32 8.65 -9.00 -12.55
N GLN A 33 7.46 -9.49 -12.91
CA GLN A 33 6.21 -8.80 -12.63
C GLN A 33 5.94 -8.72 -11.13
N THR A 34 6.15 -9.80 -10.38
CA THR A 34 6.00 -9.82 -8.92
C THR A 34 6.96 -8.84 -8.25
N GLU A 35 8.22 -8.80 -8.67
CA GLU A 35 9.21 -7.87 -8.12
C GLU A 35 8.83 -6.41 -8.41
N ALA A 36 8.37 -6.11 -9.62
CA ALA A 36 7.92 -4.77 -9.99
C ALA A 36 6.68 -4.32 -9.18
N VAL A 37 5.76 -5.24 -8.85
CA VAL A 37 4.62 -4.93 -7.96
C VAL A 37 5.09 -4.70 -6.53
N ARG A 38 6.00 -5.55 -6.02
CA ARG A 38 6.58 -5.44 -4.68
C ARG A 38 7.30 -4.11 -4.47
N GLN A 39 8.11 -3.69 -5.43
CA GLN A 39 8.82 -2.41 -5.38
C GLN A 39 7.85 -1.23 -5.26
N ARG A 40 6.81 -1.19 -6.12
CA ARG A 40 5.79 -0.14 -6.09
C ARG A 40 5.04 -0.07 -4.76
N GLN A 41 4.69 -1.22 -4.18
CA GLN A 41 4.06 -1.25 -2.85
C GLN A 41 5.00 -0.78 -1.75
N SER A 42 6.28 -1.12 -1.81
CA SER A 42 7.25 -0.63 -0.83
C SER A 42 7.35 0.90 -0.87
N GLU A 43 7.33 1.50 -2.06
CA GLU A 43 7.34 2.95 -2.24
C GLU A 43 6.06 3.59 -1.70
N GLU A 44 4.89 3.00 -1.98
CA GLU A 44 3.61 3.50 -1.46
C GLU A 44 3.54 3.42 0.08
N ILE A 45 4.04 2.34 0.67
CA ILE A 45 4.15 2.20 2.14
C ILE A 45 5.03 3.32 2.72
N ALA A 46 6.17 3.62 2.09
CA ALA A 46 7.05 4.68 2.56
C ALA A 46 6.35 6.05 2.51
N ARG A 47 5.68 6.34 1.40
CA ARG A 47 4.90 7.57 1.22
C ARG A 47 3.77 7.70 2.26
N LEU A 48 3.01 6.62 2.49
CA LEU A 48 1.92 6.62 3.49
C LEU A 48 2.44 6.81 4.91
N ARG A 49 3.62 6.28 5.25
CA ARG A 49 4.27 6.54 6.55
C ARG A 49 4.61 8.02 6.73
N GLU A 50 5.17 8.66 5.72
CA GLU A 50 5.44 10.11 5.75
C GLU A 50 4.16 10.93 5.90
N GLN A 51 3.10 10.54 5.19
CA GLN A 51 1.80 11.19 5.26
C GLN A 51 1.17 11.09 6.66
N VAL A 52 1.16 9.89 7.25
CA VAL A 52 0.67 9.69 8.62
C VAL A 52 1.48 10.49 9.65
N ALA A 53 2.81 10.59 9.47
CA ALA A 53 3.65 11.40 10.35
C ALA A 53 3.33 12.91 10.23
N ALA A 54 3.06 13.41 9.02
CA ALA A 54 2.62 14.78 8.83
C ALA A 54 1.23 15.03 9.46
N ASP A 55 0.29 14.11 9.29
CA ASP A 55 -1.05 14.19 9.89
C ASP A 55 -1.01 14.17 11.42
N GLN A 56 -0.07 13.43 12.02
CA GLN A 56 0.16 13.45 13.45
C GLN A 56 0.52 14.87 13.93
N THR A 57 1.46 15.52 13.25
CA THR A 57 1.86 16.91 13.54
C THR A 57 0.67 17.88 13.39
N ILE A 58 -0.13 17.72 12.33
CA ILE A 58 -1.31 18.57 12.10
C ILE A 58 -2.34 18.38 13.24
N THR A 59 -2.55 17.14 13.66
CA THR A 59 -3.49 16.82 14.75
C THR A 59 -3.04 17.45 16.06
N GLU A 60 -1.74 17.39 16.39
CA GLU A 60 -1.16 18.01 17.58
C GLU A 60 -1.34 19.53 17.58
N LEU A 61 -1.00 20.19 16.46
CA LEU A 61 -1.20 21.65 16.32
C LEU A 61 -2.67 22.04 16.45
N ARG A 62 -3.60 21.23 15.92
CA ARG A 62 -5.03 21.49 16.06
C ARG A 62 -5.50 21.32 17.50
N ALA A 63 -5.00 20.34 18.23
CA ALA A 63 -5.30 20.17 19.64
C ALA A 63 -4.85 21.39 20.47
N GLU A 64 -3.68 21.97 20.17
CA GLU A 64 -3.22 23.20 20.81
C GLU A 64 -4.13 24.41 20.50
N ILE A 65 -4.59 24.53 19.25
CA ILE A 65 -5.54 25.58 18.84
C ILE A 65 -6.87 25.42 19.56
N THR A 66 -7.43 24.21 19.61
CA THR A 66 -8.69 23.92 20.33
C THR A 66 -8.56 24.21 21.82
N ALA A 67 -7.42 23.85 22.43
CA ALA A 67 -7.15 24.16 23.83
C ALA A 67 -7.12 25.67 24.09
N THR A 68 -6.48 26.44 23.21
CA THR A 68 -6.47 27.90 23.27
C THR A 68 -7.88 28.48 23.10
N ALA A 69 -8.66 27.96 22.15
CA ALA A 69 -10.05 28.36 21.96
C ALA A 69 -10.92 28.06 23.19
N ALA A 70 -10.69 26.93 23.87
CA ALA A 70 -11.39 26.60 25.11
C ALA A 70 -11.12 27.64 26.21
N THR A 71 -9.86 28.08 26.38
CA THR A 71 -9.51 29.15 27.33
C THR A 71 -10.18 30.46 26.95
N GLN A 72 -10.09 30.86 25.67
CA GLN A 72 -10.73 32.09 25.19
C GLN A 72 -12.25 32.09 25.37
N LEU A 73 -12.90 30.93 25.24
CA LEU A 73 -14.33 30.79 25.50
C LEU A 73 -14.65 30.98 26.99
N GLN A 74 -13.86 30.39 27.88
CA GLN A 74 -14.02 30.55 29.33
C GLN A 74 -13.86 32.01 29.77
N GLU A 75 -12.93 32.73 29.14
CA GLU A 75 -12.70 34.16 29.37
C GLU A 75 -13.76 35.05 28.68
N GLY A 76 -14.63 34.47 27.84
CA GLY A 76 -15.67 35.20 27.10
C GLY A 76 -15.15 35.99 25.90
N VAL A 77 -13.95 35.70 25.41
CA VAL A 77 -13.30 36.36 24.25
C VAL A 77 -13.88 35.86 22.93
N ILE A 78 -14.26 34.57 22.86
CA ILE A 78 -14.88 33.96 21.68
C ILE A 78 -16.26 33.38 22.02
N THR A 79 -17.04 33.04 20.99
CA THR A 79 -18.34 32.39 21.17
C THR A 79 -18.22 30.87 21.22
N VAL A 80 -19.28 30.21 21.72
CA VAL A 80 -19.37 28.73 21.69
C VAL A 80 -19.29 28.20 20.24
N SER A 81 -19.82 28.95 19.26
CA SER A 81 -19.78 28.55 17.85
C SER A 81 -18.35 28.55 17.30
N ASP A 82 -17.52 29.50 17.73
CA ASP A 82 -16.12 29.58 17.32
C ASP A 82 -15.33 28.39 17.88
N TYR A 83 -15.52 28.08 19.18
CA TYR A 83 -14.93 26.90 19.81
C TYR A 83 -15.34 25.59 19.12
N LEU A 84 -16.64 25.41 18.85
CA LEU A 84 -17.13 24.21 18.15
C LEU A 84 -16.54 24.07 16.75
N THR A 85 -16.25 25.19 16.08
CA THR A 85 -15.60 25.17 14.77
C THR A 85 -14.17 24.64 14.86
N GLU A 86 -13.39 25.09 15.85
CA GLU A 86 -12.02 24.57 16.04
C GLU A 86 -12.03 23.10 16.50
N LEU A 87 -12.93 22.73 17.40
CA LEU A 87 -13.10 21.34 17.83
C LEU A 87 -13.43 20.41 16.64
N ASN A 88 -14.35 20.82 15.77
CA ASN A 88 -14.69 20.06 14.57
C ASN A 88 -13.50 19.94 13.59
N ARG A 89 -12.67 20.98 13.48
CA ARG A 89 -11.46 20.96 12.64
C ARG A 89 -10.41 20.00 13.19
N GLU A 90 -10.24 19.95 14.51
CA GLU A 90 -9.38 18.97 15.17
C GLU A 90 -9.89 17.54 14.95
N ASP A 91 -11.19 17.30 15.12
CA ASP A 91 -11.77 15.98 14.90
C ASP A 91 -11.65 15.53 13.44
N LEU A 92 -11.84 16.43 12.48
CA LEU A 92 -11.60 16.14 11.06
C LEU A 92 -10.13 15.77 10.79
N ALA A 93 -9.18 16.48 11.41
CA ALA A 93 -7.76 16.14 11.29
C ALA A 93 -7.46 14.74 11.85
N ARG A 94 -8.02 14.39 13.01
CA ARG A 94 -7.90 13.03 13.58
C ARG A 94 -8.50 11.97 12.67
N GLN A 95 -9.68 12.22 12.10
CA GLN A 95 -10.32 11.28 11.18
C GLN A 95 -9.50 11.05 9.91
N ASN A 96 -8.91 12.11 9.35
CA ASN A 96 -8.03 12.00 8.19
C ASN A 96 -6.78 11.18 8.51
N ARG A 97 -6.15 11.40 9.67
CA ARG A 97 -5.00 10.59 10.11
C ARG A 97 -5.37 9.11 10.20
N LEU A 98 -6.48 8.78 10.87
CA LEU A 98 -6.96 7.41 11.00
C LEU A 98 -7.26 6.77 9.62
N HIS A 99 -7.81 7.55 8.68
CA HIS A 99 -8.02 7.07 7.33
C HIS A 99 -6.71 6.67 6.64
N HIS A 100 -5.68 7.51 6.74
CA HIS A 100 -4.36 7.22 6.15
C HIS A 100 -3.62 6.09 6.89
N GLU A 101 -3.81 5.95 8.21
CA GLU A 101 -3.32 4.79 8.97
C GLU A 101 -3.94 3.48 8.46
N ILE A 102 -5.25 3.46 8.19
CA ILE A 102 -5.93 2.30 7.60
C ILE A 102 -5.34 1.98 6.22
N GLN A 103 -5.14 2.97 5.36
CA GLN A 103 -4.51 2.79 4.04
C GLN A 103 -3.09 2.22 4.17
N LEU A 104 -2.30 2.72 5.12
CA LEU A 104 -0.97 2.20 5.41
C LEU A 104 -1.02 0.73 5.82
N HIS A 105 -1.93 0.36 6.72
CA HIS A 105 -2.10 -1.02 7.15
C HIS A 105 -2.53 -1.95 6.01
N GLN A 106 -3.43 -1.50 5.14
CA GLN A 106 -3.81 -2.22 3.93
C GLN A 106 -2.61 -2.44 3.00
N ALA A 107 -1.83 -1.39 2.72
CA ALA A 107 -0.65 -1.49 1.87
C ALA A 107 0.40 -2.47 2.44
N ILE A 108 0.61 -2.47 3.76
CA ILE A 108 1.51 -3.43 4.43
C ILE A 108 0.99 -4.87 4.30
N ALA A 109 -0.32 -5.08 4.47
CA ALA A 109 -0.91 -6.41 4.33
C ALA A 109 -0.79 -6.93 2.89
N ASP A 110 -1.04 -6.08 1.89
CA ASP A 110 -0.91 -6.45 0.48
C ASP A 110 0.54 -6.82 0.13
N TYR A 111 1.51 -6.06 0.63
CA TYR A 111 2.93 -6.36 0.46
C TYR A 111 3.32 -7.71 1.09
N GLN A 112 2.80 -8.01 2.28
CA GLN A 112 3.00 -9.31 2.94
C GLN A 112 2.38 -10.46 2.15
N TRP A 113 1.20 -10.26 1.57
CA TRP A 113 0.55 -11.25 0.72
C TRP A 113 1.37 -11.55 -0.54
N LEU A 114 1.96 -10.53 -1.17
CA LEU A 114 2.86 -10.68 -2.32
C LEU A 114 4.23 -11.29 -1.99
N SER A 115 4.61 -11.33 -0.72
CA SER A 115 5.85 -11.96 -0.23
C SER A 115 5.63 -13.34 0.40
N GLY A 116 4.38 -13.77 0.61
CA GLY A 116 3.99 -15.09 1.10
C GLY A 116 4.14 -16.23 0.07
N PRO A 117 4.08 -17.51 0.49
CA PRO A 117 4.52 -18.64 -0.32
C PRO A 117 3.65 -18.81 -1.56
N GLN A 118 4.29 -18.55 -2.70
CA GLN A 118 3.84 -18.98 -4.01
C GLN A 118 3.82 -20.52 -3.98
N LEU A 119 2.64 -21.11 -4.15
CA LEU A 119 2.40 -22.57 -4.24
C LEU A 119 3.40 -23.25 -5.20
#